data_AF-A0A939ALM0-F1
#
_entry.id   AF-A0A939ALM0-F1
#
_cell.length_a   1.000
_cell.length_b   1.000
_cell.length_c   1.000
_cell.angle_alpha   90.00
_cell.angle_beta   90.00
_cell.angle_gamma   90.00
#
_symmetry.space_group_name_H-M   'P 1'
#
loop_
_entity.id
_entity.type
_entity.pdbx_description
1 polymer ?
#
loop_
_entity_poly.entity_id
_entity_poly.type
_entity_poly.pdbx_seq_one_letter_code
_entity_poly.pdbx_strand_id
1 'polypeptide(L)'
;STPRRILALIISTLGVLAVIDPRNAELSSSLFWGNLSLIAAALTWALYSVLVRKVSKSSDLLASSAIMFLGGLPSSLAFGFWEYNTQGFTEITIGIIGGILFLGIISTAIAMFLWNYAFAELPAAVASLTFFAQPVVGTLLGWFFLAETITPLFLAGGALIGIGILIATRE
;
A
#
# COMPACT_ATOMS: atom_id res chain seq x y z
N SER A 1 5.20 -18.36 18.65
CA SER A 1 4.13 -18.38 19.70
C SER A 1 3.25 -17.12 19.62
N THR A 2 1.99 -17.17 20.08
CA THR A 2 1.05 -16.02 20.07
C THR A 2 1.61 -14.74 20.72
N PRO A 3 2.32 -14.79 21.87
CA PRO A 3 2.91 -13.59 22.49
C PRO A 3 3.92 -12.88 21.59
N ARG A 4 4.68 -13.65 20.82
CA ARG A 4 5.69 -13.12 19.90
C ARG A 4 5.06 -12.36 18.73
N ARG A 5 3.92 -12.83 18.22
CA ARG A 5 3.15 -12.13 17.18
C ARG A 5 2.56 -10.81 17.71
N ILE A 6 2.11 -10.78 18.96
CA ILE A 6 1.64 -9.56 19.61
C ILE A 6 2.79 -8.57 19.76
N LEU A 7 3.95 -9.02 20.25
CA LEU A 7 5.14 -8.18 20.39
C LEU A 7 5.59 -7.59 19.04
N ALA A 8 5.64 -8.42 17.99
CA ALA A 8 5.92 -8.00 16.63
C ALA A 8 4.97 -6.90 16.14
N LEU A 9 3.67 -7.06 16.41
CA LEU A 9 2.64 -6.11 16.03
C LEU A 9 2.81 -4.77 16.76
N ILE A 10 3.06 -4.79 18.08
CA ILE A 10 3.32 -3.58 18.87
C ILE A 10 4.54 -2.83 18.33
N ILE A 11 5.67 -3.53 18.14
CA ILE A 11 6.92 -2.93 17.66
C ILE A 11 6.73 -2.32 16.26
N SER A 12 6.08 -3.04 15.35
CA SER A 12 5.83 -2.56 13.99
C SER A 12 4.93 -1.32 13.99
N THR A 13 3.87 -1.32 14.82
CA THR A 13 2.97 -0.16 14.97
C THR A 13 3.70 1.07 15.51
N LEU A 14 4.58 0.91 16.50
CA LEU A 14 5.41 2.02 16.99
C LEU A 14 6.35 2.54 15.90
N GLY A 15 6.90 1.66 15.06
CA GLY A 15 7.70 2.07 13.92
C GLY A 15 6.92 2.87 12.87
N VAL A 16 5.67 2.46 12.56
CA VAL A 16 4.77 3.22 11.68
C VAL A 16 4.47 4.60 12.26
N LEU A 17 4.19 4.70 13.56
CA LEU A 17 3.98 6.00 14.22
C LEU A 17 5.22 6.90 14.12
N ALA A 18 6.42 6.36 14.32
CA ALA A 18 7.65 7.12 14.16
C ALA A 18 7.85 7.62 12.70
N VAL A 19 7.53 6.79 11.70
CA VAL A 19 7.59 7.18 10.28
C VAL A 19 6.63 8.32 9.95
N ILE A 20 5.40 8.26 10.46
CA ILE A 20 4.36 9.28 10.20
C ILE A 20 4.66 10.60 10.92
N ASP A 21 5.46 10.54 12.00
CA ASP A 21 5.77 11.66 12.89
C ASP A 21 4.51 12.38 13.42
N PRO A 22 3.88 11.88 14.49
CA PRO A 22 2.62 12.43 15.01
C PRO A 22 2.73 13.86 15.50
N ARG A 23 3.93 14.43 15.61
CA ARG A 23 4.14 15.85 15.96
C ARG A 23 3.65 16.79 14.86
N ASN A 24 3.60 16.31 13.62
CA ASN A 24 3.05 17.05 12.48
C ASN A 24 1.59 16.67 12.20
N ALA A 25 0.94 15.88 13.08
CA ALA A 25 -0.44 15.46 12.87
C ALA A 25 -1.41 16.62 13.13
N GLU A 26 -2.17 16.99 12.11
CA GLU A 26 -3.28 17.92 12.25
C GLU A 26 -4.54 17.17 12.70
N LEU A 27 -5.04 17.52 13.89
CA LEU A 27 -6.26 16.93 14.47
C LEU A 27 -7.45 17.89 14.35
N SER A 28 -7.65 18.47 13.17
CA SER A 28 -8.79 19.35 12.92
C SER A 28 -10.08 18.56 12.71
N SER A 29 -11.22 19.14 13.10
CA SER A 29 -12.54 18.55 12.83
C SER A 29 -12.88 18.48 11.33
N SER A 30 -12.23 19.29 10.50
CA SER A 30 -12.39 19.24 9.04
C SER A 30 -11.86 17.95 8.41
N LEU A 31 -10.93 17.24 9.07
CA LEU A 31 -10.35 15.99 8.60
C LEU A 31 -11.14 14.75 9.03
N PHE A 32 -12.23 14.90 9.79
CA PHE A 32 -12.99 13.77 10.35
C PHE A 32 -13.44 12.77 9.27
N TRP A 33 -14.02 13.26 8.18
CA TRP A 33 -14.46 12.40 7.08
C TRP A 33 -13.30 11.73 6.36
N GLY A 34 -12.17 12.43 6.17
CA GLY A 34 -10.95 11.86 5.61
C GLY A 34 -10.40 10.72 6.48
N ASN A 35 -10.34 10.92 7.80
CA ASN A 35 -9.91 9.90 8.75
C ASN A 35 -10.83 8.67 8.75
N LEU A 36 -12.15 8.88 8.68
CA LEU A 36 -13.11 7.78 8.59
C LEU A 36 -12.96 6.99 7.28
N SER A 37 -12.72 7.69 6.16
CA SER A 37 -12.43 7.07 4.87
C SER A 37 -11.14 6.23 4.91
N LEU A 38 -10.09 6.68 5.61
CA LEU A 38 -8.86 5.89 5.78
C LEU A 38 -9.10 4.59 6.57
N ILE A 39 -9.94 4.63 7.61
CA ILE A 39 -10.33 3.42 8.36
C ILE A 39 -11.10 2.45 7.45
N ALA A 40 -12.08 2.97 6.70
CA ALA A 40 -12.84 2.16 5.75
C ALA A 40 -11.93 1.54 4.67
N ALA A 41 -10.96 2.30 4.16
CA ALA A 41 -9.95 1.83 3.20
C ALA A 41 -9.08 0.72 3.79
N ALA A 42 -8.61 0.87 5.03
CA ALA A 42 -7.83 -0.17 5.71
C ALA A 42 -8.61 -1.47 5.91
N LEU A 43 -9.90 -1.37 6.28
CA LEU A 43 -10.78 -2.54 6.44
C LEU A 43 -11.07 -3.23 5.11
N THR A 44 -11.36 -2.46 4.05
CA THR A 44 -11.58 -3.01 2.70
C THR A 44 -10.32 -3.67 2.17
N TRP A 45 -9.13 -3.08 2.40
CA TRP A 45 -7.86 -3.70 2.03
C TRP A 45 -7.57 -5.01 2.77
N ALA A 46 -7.84 -5.04 4.08
CA ALA A 46 -7.69 -6.25 4.90
C ALA A 46 -8.63 -7.37 4.41
N LEU A 47 -9.90 -7.04 4.14
CA LEU A 47 -10.87 -7.98 3.59
C LEU A 47 -10.44 -8.47 2.20
N TYR A 48 -10.05 -7.56 1.31
CA TYR A 48 -9.52 -7.88 -0.02
C TYR A 48 -8.37 -8.89 0.06
N SER A 49 -7.39 -8.64 0.94
CA SER A 49 -6.23 -9.51 1.12
C SER A 49 -6.63 -10.95 1.53
N VAL A 50 -7.64 -11.09 2.38
CA VAL A 50 -8.18 -12.41 2.79
C VAL A 50 -8.94 -13.08 1.64
N LEU A 51 -9.77 -12.33 0.91
CA LEU A 51 -10.58 -12.85 -0.20
C LEU A 51 -9.69 -13.30 -1.38
N VAL A 52 -8.70 -12.49 -1.77
CA VAL A 52 -7.70 -12.82 -2.80
C VAL A 52 -7.02 -14.13 -2.45
N ARG A 53 -6.54 -14.27 -1.22
CA ARG A 53 -5.88 -15.50 -0.77
C ARG A 53 -6.78 -16.74 -0.89
N LYS A 54 -8.10 -16.58 -0.74
CA LYS A 54 -9.06 -17.67 -0.91
C LYS A 54 -9.26 -18.03 -2.39
N VAL A 55 -9.31 -17.04 -3.27
CA VAL A 55 -9.54 -17.21 -4.73
C VAL A 55 -8.29 -17.68 -5.47
N SER A 56 -7.12 -17.13 -5.14
CA SER A 56 -5.84 -17.45 -5.79
C SER A 56 -5.36 -18.88 -5.54
N LYS A 57 -5.90 -19.58 -4.52
CA LYS A 57 -5.57 -20.99 -4.25
C LYS A 57 -6.23 -21.99 -5.21
N SER A 58 -7.25 -21.57 -5.96
CA SER A 58 -8.10 -22.47 -6.74
C SER A 58 -8.22 -22.08 -8.20
N SER A 59 -7.47 -21.07 -8.66
CA SER A 59 -7.70 -20.42 -9.96
C SER A 59 -6.39 -20.01 -10.61
N ASP A 60 -6.40 -19.87 -11.94
CA ASP A 60 -5.29 -19.27 -12.67
C ASP A 60 -5.06 -17.81 -12.22
N LEU A 61 -3.79 -17.47 -12.04
CA LEU A 61 -3.33 -16.21 -11.45
C LEU A 61 -3.63 -15.01 -12.36
N LEU A 62 -3.46 -15.20 -13.66
CA LEU A 62 -3.70 -14.18 -14.67
C LEU A 62 -5.20 -13.88 -14.77
N ALA A 63 -6.03 -14.92 -14.86
CA ALA A 63 -7.48 -14.79 -14.88
C ALA A 63 -8.01 -14.09 -13.61
N SER A 64 -7.50 -14.45 -12.43
CA SER A 64 -7.89 -13.82 -11.17
C SER A 64 -7.54 -12.33 -11.13
N SER A 65 -6.33 -11.97 -11.58
CA SER A 65 -5.89 -10.57 -11.63
C SER A 65 -6.73 -9.76 -12.61
N ALA A 66 -7.05 -10.33 -13.79
CA ALA A 66 -7.91 -9.68 -14.78
C ALA A 66 -9.34 -9.44 -14.25
N ILE A 67 -9.94 -10.43 -13.58
CA ILE A 67 -11.27 -10.29 -12.97
C ILE A 67 -11.28 -9.19 -11.91
N MET A 68 -10.23 -9.10 -11.08
CA MET A 68 -10.13 -8.04 -10.07
C MET A 68 -10.06 -6.65 -10.70
N PHE A 69 -9.27 -6.49 -11.79
CA PHE A 69 -9.22 -5.23 -12.51
C PHE A 69 -10.56 -4.89 -13.17
N LEU A 70 -11.15 -5.83 -13.89
CA LEU A 70 -12.45 -5.64 -14.52
C LEU A 70 -13.55 -5.33 -13.50
N GLY A 71 -13.51 -5.95 -12.33
CA GLY A 71 -14.45 -5.69 -11.24
C GLY A 71 -14.30 -4.30 -10.61
N GLY A 72 -13.10 -3.73 -10.64
CA GLY A 72 -12.81 -2.37 -10.17
C GLY A 72 -13.10 -1.27 -11.19
N LEU A 73 -13.23 -1.60 -12.49
CA LEU A 73 -13.47 -0.60 -13.54
C LEU A 73 -14.80 0.16 -13.35
N PRO A 74 -15.95 -0.47 -13.05
CA PRO A 74 -17.21 0.25 -12.94
C PRO A 74 -17.20 1.31 -11.84
N SER A 75 -16.65 0.99 -10.66
CA SER A 75 -16.52 1.95 -9.56
C SER A 75 -15.54 3.07 -9.92
N SER A 76 -14.39 2.73 -10.50
CA SER A 76 -13.38 3.70 -10.92
C SER A 76 -13.92 4.69 -11.96
N LEU A 77 -14.70 4.20 -12.94
CA LEU A 77 -15.34 5.04 -13.94
C LEU A 77 -16.44 5.92 -13.35
N ALA A 78 -17.26 5.37 -12.43
CA ALA A 78 -18.31 6.14 -11.76
C ALA A 78 -17.72 7.29 -10.93
N PHE A 79 -16.69 7.02 -10.12
CA PHE A 79 -16.00 8.04 -9.34
C PHE A 79 -15.24 9.03 -10.22
N GLY A 80 -14.57 8.57 -11.27
CA GLY A 80 -13.88 9.45 -12.22
C GLY A 80 -14.84 10.38 -12.95
N PHE A 81 -16.03 9.90 -13.32
CA PHE A 81 -17.07 10.75 -13.91
C PHE A 81 -17.61 11.77 -12.89
N TRP A 82 -17.85 11.34 -11.65
CA TRP A 82 -18.29 12.26 -10.59
C TRP A 82 -17.26 13.36 -10.30
N GLU A 83 -15.98 13.00 -10.22
CA GLU A 83 -14.88 13.96 -10.05
C GLU A 83 -14.80 14.92 -11.25
N TYR A 84 -14.90 14.41 -12.47
CA TYR A 84 -14.95 15.23 -13.68
C TYR A 84 -16.09 16.26 -13.64
N ASN A 85 -17.29 15.89 -13.18
CA ASN A 85 -18.42 16.81 -13.11
C ASN A 85 -18.29 17.85 -11.98
N THR A 86 -17.49 17.57 -10.95
CA THR A 86 -17.32 18.46 -9.79
C THR A 86 -16.13 19.39 -9.92
N GLN A 87 -15.02 18.93 -10.48
CA GLN A 87 -13.75 19.66 -10.57
C GLN A 87 -13.34 20.00 -12.02
N GLY A 88 -13.89 19.30 -13.03
CA GLY A 88 -13.44 19.40 -14.42
C GLY A 88 -12.04 18.82 -14.65
N PHE A 89 -11.55 18.93 -15.89
CA PHE A 89 -10.14 18.66 -16.18
C PHE A 89 -9.33 19.95 -16.19
N THR A 90 -8.13 19.90 -15.61
CA THR A 90 -7.07 20.87 -15.88
C THR A 90 -6.39 20.54 -17.22
N GLU A 91 -5.48 21.39 -17.69
CA GLU A 91 -4.68 21.15 -18.89
C GLU A 91 -3.97 19.77 -18.82
N ILE A 92 -4.30 18.89 -19.78
CA ILE A 92 -3.69 17.56 -19.88
C ILE A 92 -2.32 17.72 -20.55
N THR A 93 -1.27 17.69 -19.74
CA THR A 93 0.11 17.73 -20.21
C THR A 93 0.64 16.34 -20.54
N ILE A 94 1.70 16.26 -21.34
CA ILE A 94 2.39 14.99 -21.62
C ILE A 94 2.91 14.32 -20.35
N GLY A 95 3.29 15.11 -19.33
CA GLY A 95 3.70 14.61 -18.03
C GLY A 95 2.56 13.90 -17.28
N ILE A 96 1.34 14.45 -17.34
CA ILE A 96 0.15 13.83 -16.74
C ILE A 96 -0.15 12.50 -17.45
N ILE A 97 -0.12 12.47 -18.79
CA ILE A 97 -0.31 11.23 -19.56
C ILE A 97 0.74 10.19 -19.18
N GLY A 98 2.02 10.58 -19.10
CA GLY A 98 3.10 9.71 -18.65
C GLY A 98 2.88 9.18 -17.23
N GLY A 99 2.43 10.03 -16.32
CA GLY A 99 2.08 9.64 -14.94
C GLY A 99 0.93 8.64 -14.88
N ILE A 100 -0.14 8.85 -15.66
CA ILE A 100 -1.28 7.92 -15.75
C ILE A 100 -0.83 6.56 -16.30
N LEU A 101 -0.04 6.55 -17.38
CA LEU A 101 0.48 5.31 -17.98
C LEU A 101 1.41 4.58 -17.01
N PHE A 102 2.27 5.30 -16.31
CA PHE A 102 3.13 4.73 -15.27
C PHE A 102 2.30 4.09 -14.15
N LEU A 103 1.32 4.81 -13.61
CA LEU A 103 0.44 4.32 -12.54
C LEU A 103 -0.37 3.08 -12.97
N GLY A 104 -0.95 3.10 -14.18
CA GLY A 104 -1.76 2.00 -14.68
C GLY A 104 -0.95 0.77 -15.05
N ILE A 105 0.14 0.94 -15.81
CA ILE A 105 0.90 -0.21 -16.35
C ILE A 105 1.90 -0.72 -15.31
N ILE A 106 2.76 0.16 -14.78
CA ILE A 106 3.87 -0.24 -13.90
C ILE A 106 3.36 -0.48 -12.48
N SER A 107 2.79 0.55 -11.86
CA SER A 107 2.41 0.51 -10.43
C SER A 107 1.19 -0.36 -10.14
N THR A 108 0.33 -0.58 -11.13
CA THR A 108 -0.92 -1.33 -10.95
C THR A 108 -0.85 -2.71 -11.62
N ALA A 109 -0.80 -2.77 -12.95
CA ALA A 109 -0.87 -4.06 -13.65
C ALA A 109 0.33 -4.98 -13.37
N ILE A 110 1.56 -4.48 -13.59
CA ILE A 110 2.78 -5.27 -13.38
C ILE A 110 2.99 -5.56 -11.90
N ALA A 111 2.86 -4.55 -11.02
CA ALA A 111 3.07 -4.74 -9.59
C ALA A 111 2.09 -5.75 -8.99
N MET A 112 0.78 -5.67 -9.32
CA MET A 112 -0.21 -6.63 -8.81
C MET A 112 -0.02 -8.04 -9.37
N PHE A 113 0.40 -8.16 -10.64
CA PHE A 113 0.76 -9.47 -11.20
C PHE A 113 1.95 -10.09 -10.46
N LEU A 114 3.04 -9.32 -10.28
CA LEU A 114 4.22 -9.78 -9.53
C LEU A 114 3.90 -10.09 -8.06
N TRP A 115 3.01 -9.31 -7.46
CA TRP A 115 2.52 -9.52 -6.10
C TRP A 115 1.79 -10.86 -5.96
N ASN A 116 0.84 -11.11 -6.86
CA ASN A 116 0.10 -12.35 -6.93
C ASN A 116 1.04 -13.54 -7.24
N TYR A 117 2.04 -13.34 -8.11
CA TYR A 117 3.02 -14.36 -8.47
C TYR A 117 3.93 -14.72 -7.29
N ALA A 118 4.42 -13.72 -6.56
CA ALA A 118 5.19 -13.93 -5.34
C ALA A 118 4.40 -14.74 -4.30
N PHE A 119 3.09 -14.50 -4.17
CA PHE A 119 2.25 -15.31 -3.28
C PHE A 119 2.00 -16.75 -3.74
N ALA A 120 2.05 -17.00 -5.04
CA ALA A 120 1.88 -18.34 -5.59
C ALA A 120 3.17 -19.18 -5.42
N GLU A 121 4.34 -18.57 -5.64
CA GLU A 121 5.62 -19.29 -5.71
C GLU A 121 6.45 -19.25 -4.42
N LEU A 122 6.29 -18.21 -3.59
CA LEU A 122 7.11 -18.03 -2.39
C LEU A 122 6.35 -18.44 -1.13
N PRO A 123 7.05 -18.97 -0.10
CA PRO A 123 6.47 -19.09 1.23
C PRO A 123 5.90 -17.74 1.69
N ALA A 124 4.72 -17.75 2.30
CA ALA A 124 4.03 -16.53 2.70
C ALA A 124 4.89 -15.59 3.56
N ALA A 125 5.80 -16.13 4.37
CA ALA A 125 6.76 -15.36 5.15
C ALA A 125 7.72 -14.55 4.27
N VAL A 126 8.19 -15.09 3.15
CA VAL A 126 9.10 -14.41 2.20
C VAL A 126 8.32 -13.41 1.35
N ALA A 127 7.12 -13.76 0.88
CA ALA A 127 6.25 -12.81 0.19
C ALA A 127 5.85 -11.63 1.09
N SER A 128 5.73 -11.83 2.40
CA SER A 128 5.52 -10.73 3.36
C SER A 128 6.66 -9.72 3.34
N LEU A 129 7.89 -10.17 3.08
CA LEU A 129 9.08 -9.33 3.22
C LEU A 129 9.16 -8.23 2.17
N THR A 130 8.53 -8.42 1.00
CA THR A 130 8.51 -7.42 -0.06
C THR A 130 7.69 -6.19 0.31
N PHE A 131 6.72 -6.28 1.22
CA PHE A 131 6.05 -5.10 1.79
C PHE A 131 7.01 -4.15 2.52
N PHE A 132 8.15 -4.65 3.02
CA PHE A 132 9.14 -3.80 3.69
C PHE A 132 10.12 -3.16 2.73
N ALA A 133 10.22 -3.68 1.51
CA ALA A 133 10.91 -2.98 0.45
C ALA A 133 10.17 -1.67 0.09
N GLN A 134 8.83 -1.62 0.17
CA GLN A 134 8.05 -0.42 -0.17
C GLN A 134 8.49 0.85 0.57
N PRO A 135 8.54 0.92 1.91
CA PRO A 135 8.97 2.12 2.60
C PRO A 135 10.44 2.47 2.31
N VAL A 136 11.34 1.49 2.22
CA VAL A 136 12.77 1.74 1.93
C VAL A 136 12.95 2.29 0.51
N VAL A 137 12.38 1.61 -0.48
CA VAL A 137 12.45 2.02 -1.89
C VAL A 137 11.72 3.35 -2.08
N GLY A 138 10.53 3.51 -1.51
CA GLY A 138 9.76 4.75 -1.55
C GLY A 138 10.55 5.94 -1.01
N THR A 139 11.22 5.78 0.14
CA THR A 139 12.06 6.85 0.70
C THR A 139 13.29 7.14 -0.13
N LEU A 140 13.96 6.12 -0.68
CA LEU A 140 15.12 6.35 -1.54
C LEU A 140 14.73 7.07 -2.82
N LEU A 141 13.58 6.71 -3.41
CA LEU A 141 13.04 7.37 -4.59
C LEU A 141 12.56 8.79 -4.26
N GLY A 142 11.89 9.01 -3.13
CA GLY A 142 11.47 10.34 -2.67
C GLY A 142 12.66 11.26 -2.39
N TRP A 143 13.69 10.75 -1.71
CA TRP A 143 14.95 11.47 -1.51
C TRP A 143 15.64 11.80 -2.85
N PHE A 144 15.71 10.83 -3.78
CA PHE A 144 16.44 11.00 -5.04
C PHE A 144 15.70 11.89 -6.06
N PHE A 145 14.40 11.70 -6.24
CA PHE A 145 13.60 12.41 -7.25
C PHE A 145 12.89 13.65 -6.72
N LEU A 146 12.48 13.66 -5.45
CA LEU A 146 11.70 14.74 -4.84
C LEU A 146 12.52 15.59 -3.85
N ALA A 147 13.80 15.26 -3.64
CA ALA A 147 14.69 15.90 -2.68
C ALA A 147 14.13 15.92 -1.24
N GLU A 148 13.33 14.91 -0.88
CA GLU A 148 12.79 14.78 0.48
C GLU A 148 13.90 14.57 1.51
N THR A 149 13.76 15.17 2.69
CA THR A 149 14.74 15.01 3.76
C THR A 149 14.48 13.73 4.54
N ILE A 150 15.46 12.80 4.55
CA ILE A 150 15.39 11.59 5.36
C ILE A 150 15.68 11.95 6.82
N THR A 151 14.65 11.91 7.68
CA THR A 151 14.80 12.25 9.09
C THR A 151 15.34 11.07 9.90
N PRO A 152 16.07 11.32 11.01
CA PRO A 152 16.48 10.25 11.92
C PRO A 152 15.31 9.47 12.50
N LEU A 153 14.17 10.15 12.74
CA LEU A 153 12.95 9.51 13.25
C LEU A 153 12.36 8.55 12.21
N PHE A 154 12.37 8.92 10.93
CA PHE A 154 11.98 8.04 9.83
C PHE A 154 12.84 6.77 9.80
N LEU A 155 14.17 6.91 9.89
CA LEU A 155 15.09 5.77 9.93
C LEU A 155 14.85 4.86 11.13
N ALA A 156 14.64 5.45 12.32
CA ALA A 156 14.32 4.71 13.53
C ALA A 156 12.98 3.96 13.39
N GLY A 157 11.97 4.60 12.80
CA GLY A 157 10.68 3.98 12.51
C GLY A 157 10.78 2.82 11.53
N GLY A 158 11.53 2.99 10.44
CA GLY A 158 11.84 1.91 9.49
C GLY A 158 12.58 0.74 10.14
N ALA A 159 13.54 1.01 11.02
CA ALA A 159 14.24 -0.02 11.78
C ALA A 159 13.31 -0.78 12.73
N LEU A 160 12.43 -0.09 13.45
CA LEU A 160 11.43 -0.72 14.32
C LEU A 160 10.48 -1.63 13.54
N ILE A 161 9.96 -1.16 12.39
CA ILE A 161 9.17 -1.99 11.48
C ILE A 161 9.96 -3.27 11.14
N GLY A 162 11.19 -3.12 10.63
CA GLY A 162 12.13 -4.21 10.33
C GLY A 162 12.27 -5.24 11.46
N ILE A 163 12.51 -4.77 12.69
CA ILE A 163 12.68 -5.61 13.88
C ILE A 163 11.38 -6.38 14.20
N GLY A 164 10.23 -5.70 14.18
CA GLY A 164 8.94 -6.32 14.46
C GLY A 164 8.67 -7.53 13.56
N ILE A 165 9.08 -7.45 12.30
CA ILE A 165 8.89 -8.52 11.31
C ILE A 165 9.87 -9.66 11.53
N LEU A 166 11.14 -9.36 11.81
CA LEU A 166 12.11 -10.40 12.18
C LEU A 166 11.60 -11.18 13.38
N ILE A 167 10.99 -10.49 14.35
CA ILE A 167 10.30 -11.13 15.47
C ILE A 167 9.08 -11.93 14.99
N ALA A 168 8.29 -11.46 14.03
CA ALA A 168 7.17 -12.25 13.51
C ALA A 168 7.58 -13.50 12.71
N THR A 169 8.75 -13.47 12.06
CA THR A 169 9.15 -14.44 11.02
C THR A 169 10.09 -15.55 11.50
N ARG A 170 10.96 -15.34 12.50
CA ARG A 170 11.68 -16.51 13.07
C ARG A 170 10.65 -17.39 13.79
N GLU A 171 10.82 -18.70 13.74
CA GLU A 171 9.90 -19.66 14.38
C GLU A 171 9.94 -19.56 15.91
#